data_AF-A0A4Z0PQ49-F1
#
_entry.id   AF-A0A4Z0PQ49-F1
#
_cell.length_a   1.000
_cell.length_b   1.000
_cell.length_c   1.000
_cell.angle_alpha   90.00
_cell.angle_beta   90.00
_cell.angle_gamma   90.00
#
_symmetry.space_group_name_H-M   'P 1'
#
loop_
_entity.id
_entity.type
_entity.pdbx_description
1 polymer ?
#
loop_
_entity_poly.entity_id
_entity_poly.type
_entity_poly.pdbx_seq_one_letter_code
_entity_poly.pdbx_strand_id
1 'polypeptide(L)'
;MAAPSSAVDLSLTAAVRAHLGISTRQLARYLGLSMGFVTHVEAGRKGLPPALGPRLLWLARLLPPPLGQGPPALPPPPAPEPLRRRLRDVRLCLLVVGRELARQQALAAALAHRRAGRARLQAAPPRPSPPKPPTTPAGGTS
;
A
#
# COMPACT_ATOMS: atom_id res chain seq x y z
N MET A 1 -17.41 -6.87 47.03
CA MET A 1 -17.90 -6.86 45.64
C MET A 1 -16.76 -7.28 44.73
N ALA A 2 -17.04 -8.14 43.75
CA ALA A 2 -16.11 -9.14 43.19
C ALA A 2 -14.90 -8.58 42.43
N ALA A 3 -13.70 -9.07 42.75
CA ALA A 3 -12.50 -8.94 41.93
C ALA A 3 -11.89 -10.32 41.56
N PRO A 4 -12.43 -10.99 40.51
CA PRO A 4 -11.74 -12.10 39.86
C PRO A 4 -11.51 -11.86 38.35
N SER A 5 -11.00 -10.68 37.94
CA SER A 5 -10.69 -10.43 36.52
C SER A 5 -9.23 -10.72 36.14
N SER A 6 -8.29 -10.59 37.09
CA SER A 6 -6.86 -10.63 36.75
C SER A 6 -6.36 -12.01 36.31
N ALA A 7 -6.86 -13.11 36.89
CA ALA A 7 -6.38 -14.46 36.61
C ALA A 7 -6.71 -14.98 35.20
N VAL A 8 -7.88 -14.60 34.67
CA VAL A 8 -8.33 -15.00 33.31
C VAL A 8 -7.50 -14.28 32.25
N ASP A 9 -7.14 -13.03 32.50
CA ASP A 9 -6.32 -12.23 31.60
C ASP A 9 -4.90 -12.79 31.44
N LEU A 10 -4.33 -13.42 32.49
CA LEU A 10 -2.98 -14.02 32.49
C LEU A 10 -2.87 -15.16 31.48
N SER A 11 -3.83 -16.07 31.56
CA SER A 11 -3.91 -17.23 30.69
C SER A 11 -4.21 -16.80 29.25
N LEU A 12 -4.99 -15.74 29.07
CA LEU A 12 -5.44 -15.31 27.77
C LEU A 12 -4.32 -14.72 26.90
N THR A 13 -3.47 -13.83 27.42
CA THR A 13 -2.36 -13.26 26.63
C THR A 13 -1.37 -14.33 26.18
N ALA A 14 -1.04 -15.27 27.06
CA ALA A 14 -0.15 -16.38 26.75
C ALA A 14 -0.78 -17.35 25.73
N ALA A 15 -2.08 -17.66 25.87
CA ALA A 15 -2.81 -18.50 24.93
C ALA A 15 -2.91 -17.87 23.54
N VAL A 16 -3.23 -16.58 23.44
CA VAL A 16 -3.24 -15.81 22.17
C VAL A 16 -1.88 -15.88 21.49
N ARG A 17 -0.80 -15.70 22.25
CA ARG A 17 0.56 -15.75 21.72
C ARG A 17 0.92 -17.13 21.19
N ALA A 18 0.68 -18.17 21.99
CA ALA A 18 0.97 -19.55 21.64
C ALA A 18 0.18 -20.00 20.41
N HIS A 19 -1.10 -19.62 20.31
CA HIS A 19 -1.95 -20.06 19.22
C HIS A 19 -1.67 -19.32 17.90
N LEU A 20 -1.50 -17.99 17.95
CA LEU A 20 -1.25 -17.19 16.75
C LEU A 20 0.22 -17.28 16.27
N GLY A 21 1.10 -17.95 17.02
CA GLY A 21 2.53 -18.05 16.69
C GLY A 21 3.24 -16.70 16.68
N ILE A 22 2.70 -15.69 17.37
CA ILE A 22 3.29 -14.35 17.42
C ILE A 22 4.32 -14.26 18.55
N SER A 23 5.36 -13.44 18.39
CA SER A 23 6.32 -13.15 19.45
C SER A 23 5.76 -12.14 20.47
N THR A 24 6.30 -12.14 21.69
CA THR A 24 5.95 -11.14 22.73
C THR A 24 6.18 -9.71 22.24
N ARG A 25 7.21 -9.48 21.40
CA ARG A 25 7.49 -8.17 20.78
C ARG A 25 6.41 -7.76 19.79
N GLN A 26 5.89 -8.68 18.98
CA GLN A 26 4.80 -8.42 18.03
C GLN A 26 3.50 -8.11 18.77
N LEU A 27 3.18 -8.89 19.82
CA LEU A 27 2.01 -8.65 20.66
C LEU A 27 2.08 -7.28 21.34
N ALA A 28 3.24 -6.93 21.91
CA ALA A 28 3.47 -5.62 22.52
C ALA A 28 3.26 -4.47 21.51
N ARG A 29 3.82 -4.60 20.29
CA ARG A 29 3.64 -3.61 19.22
C ARG A 29 2.18 -3.47 18.78
N TYR A 30 1.44 -4.58 18.71
CA TYR A 30 0.01 -4.57 18.36
C TYR A 30 -0.84 -3.88 19.44
N LEU A 31 -0.54 -4.13 20.71
CA LEU A 31 -1.26 -3.53 21.84
C LEU A 31 -0.82 -2.09 22.15
N GLY A 32 0.29 -1.62 21.57
CA GLY A 32 0.88 -0.32 21.91
C GLY A 32 1.54 -0.31 23.30
N LEU A 33 2.03 -1.46 23.76
CA LEU A 33 2.68 -1.65 25.06
C LEU A 33 4.18 -1.93 24.91
N SER A 34 4.93 -1.79 26.01
CA SER A 34 6.32 -2.25 26.04
C SER A 34 6.42 -3.77 26.23
N MET A 35 7.51 -4.38 25.75
CA MET A 35 7.73 -5.82 25.88
C MET A 35 7.70 -6.27 27.36
N GLY A 36 8.42 -5.55 28.24
CA GLY A 36 8.47 -5.87 29.67
C GLY A 36 7.10 -5.75 30.35
N PHE A 37 6.23 -4.85 29.88
CA PHE A 37 4.85 -4.78 30.37
C PHE A 37 4.08 -6.06 30.02
N VAL A 38 4.18 -6.54 28.78
CA VAL A 38 3.53 -7.81 28.37
C VAL A 38 4.09 -8.98 29.18
N THR A 39 5.41 -9.05 29.43
CA THR A 39 5.99 -10.09 30.29
C THR A 39 5.45 -10.02 31.73
N HIS A 40 5.27 -8.82 32.30
CA HIS A 40 4.68 -8.67 33.62
C HIS A 40 3.20 -9.04 33.68
N VAL A 41 2.45 -8.78 32.61
CA VAL A 41 1.06 -9.22 32.48
C VAL A 41 1.00 -10.74 32.36
N GLU A 42 1.80 -11.36 31.48
CA GLU A 42 1.87 -12.83 31.36
C GLU A 42 2.29 -13.50 32.68
N ALA A 43 3.16 -12.86 33.47
CA ALA A 43 3.61 -13.35 34.78
C ALA A 43 2.65 -13.02 35.95
N GLY A 44 1.51 -12.38 35.70
CA GLY A 44 0.54 -12.02 36.75
C GLY A 44 0.99 -10.94 37.73
N ARG A 45 2.06 -10.22 37.41
CA ARG A 45 2.59 -9.14 38.27
C ARG A 45 1.90 -7.80 38.02
N LYS A 46 1.26 -7.62 36.86
CA LYS A 46 0.50 -6.41 36.50
C LYS A 46 -0.80 -6.78 35.80
N GLY A 47 -1.87 -6.03 36.08
CA GLY A 47 -3.14 -6.15 35.37
C GLY A 47 -3.10 -5.49 33.99
N LEU A 48 -3.93 -5.98 33.08
CA LEU A 48 -4.13 -5.36 31.77
C LEU A 48 -4.94 -4.06 31.92
N PRO A 49 -4.56 -2.95 31.27
CA PRO A 49 -5.38 -1.75 31.25
C PRO A 49 -6.75 -2.04 30.63
N PRO A 50 -7.86 -1.52 31.19
CA PRO A 50 -9.21 -1.85 30.72
C PRO A 50 -9.47 -1.42 29.27
N ALA A 51 -8.79 -0.36 28.80
CA ALA A 51 -8.87 0.11 27.41
C ALA A 51 -8.38 -0.93 26.38
N LEU A 52 -7.55 -1.90 26.80
CA LEU A 52 -7.03 -2.95 25.93
C LEU A 52 -7.87 -4.23 25.95
N GLY A 53 -8.83 -4.34 26.87
CA GLY A 53 -9.74 -5.49 26.98
C GLY A 53 -10.45 -5.83 25.66
N PRO A 54 -11.09 -4.87 24.97
CA PRO A 54 -11.77 -5.17 23.71
C PRO A 54 -10.84 -5.68 22.59
N ARG A 55 -9.60 -5.18 22.53
CA ARG A 55 -8.60 -5.63 21.55
C ARG A 55 -8.13 -7.05 21.85
N LEU A 56 -7.87 -7.34 23.13
CA LEU A 56 -7.47 -8.68 23.56
C LEU A 56 -8.62 -9.68 23.34
N LEU A 57 -9.85 -9.27 23.63
CA LEU A 57 -11.05 -10.08 23.41
C LEU A 57 -11.31 -10.34 21.91
N TRP A 58 -10.95 -9.40 21.03
CA TRP A 58 -10.99 -9.61 19.59
C TRP A 58 -9.97 -10.66 19.14
N LEU A 59 -8.72 -10.61 19.64
CA LEU A 59 -7.72 -11.64 19.38
C LEU A 59 -8.12 -13.00 19.97
N ALA A 60 -8.75 -13.01 21.15
CA ALA A 60 -9.24 -14.21 21.80
C ALA A 60 -10.28 -14.97 20.98
N ARG A 61 -11.09 -14.27 20.16
CA ARG A 61 -12.06 -14.91 19.26
C ARG A 61 -11.41 -15.75 18.15
N LEU A 62 -10.12 -15.54 17.90
CA LEU A 62 -9.34 -16.32 16.93
C LEU A 62 -8.75 -17.59 17.55
N LEU A 63 -8.82 -17.74 18.89
CA LEU A 63 -8.37 -18.95 19.55
C LEU A 63 -9.31 -20.12 19.23
N PRO A 64 -8.78 -21.32 18.92
CA PRO A 64 -9.56 -22.52 18.77
C PRO A 64 -10.13 -22.81 20.16
N PRO A 65 -11.42 -23.13 20.26
CA PRO A 65 -12.06 -23.35 21.54
C PRO A 65 -11.38 -24.52 22.27
N PRO A 66 -10.84 -24.31 23.49
CA PRO A 66 -10.44 -25.39 24.37
C PRO A 66 -11.41 -25.53 25.57
N LEU A 67 -12.54 -24.77 25.60
CA LEU A 67 -13.45 -24.63 26.75
C LEU A 67 -14.94 -24.88 26.38
N GLY A 68 -15.22 -25.92 25.58
CA GLY A 68 -16.48 -26.66 25.66
C GLY A 68 -17.79 -26.00 25.18
N GLN A 69 -17.76 -24.86 24.49
CA GLN A 69 -18.87 -24.44 23.62
C GLN A 69 -18.31 -24.23 22.23
N GLY A 70 -18.19 -25.34 21.49
CA GLY A 70 -17.71 -25.32 20.11
C GLY A 70 -18.52 -24.32 19.29
N PRO A 71 -17.88 -23.55 18.39
CA PRO A 71 -18.58 -22.65 17.50
C PRO A 71 -19.63 -23.47 16.72
N PRO A 72 -20.83 -22.90 16.46
CA PRO A 72 -21.77 -23.52 15.54
C PRO A 72 -21.01 -23.85 14.26
N ALA A 73 -21.25 -25.05 13.71
CA ALA A 73 -20.56 -25.60 12.56
C ALA A 73 -20.20 -24.50 11.57
N LEU A 74 -18.89 -24.33 11.32
CA LEU A 74 -18.38 -23.26 10.47
C LEU A 74 -19.17 -23.32 9.15
N PRO A 75 -19.81 -22.21 8.73
CA PRO A 75 -20.55 -22.22 7.48
C PRO A 75 -19.60 -22.70 6.38
N PRO A 76 -20.09 -23.52 5.43
CA PRO A 76 -19.24 -24.07 4.39
C PRO A 76 -18.48 -22.93 3.71
N PRO A 77 -17.19 -23.12 3.40
CA PRO A 77 -16.39 -22.07 2.80
C PRO A 77 -17.11 -21.54 1.57
N PRO A 78 -17.17 -20.20 1.38
CA PRO A 78 -17.84 -19.62 0.23
C PRO A 78 -17.25 -20.24 -1.03
N ALA A 79 -18.12 -20.58 -1.99
CA ALA A 79 -17.69 -21.19 -3.23
C ALA A 79 -16.54 -20.37 -3.84
N PRO A 80 -15.48 -21.00 -4.37
CA PRO A 80 -14.30 -20.28 -4.85
C PRO A 80 -14.60 -19.36 -6.06
N GLU A 81 -15.71 -19.59 -6.76
CA GLU A 81 -16.05 -18.88 -8.00
C GLU A 81 -16.33 -17.38 -7.87
N PRO A 82 -17.15 -16.88 -6.92
CA PRO A 82 -17.30 -15.44 -6.70
C PRO A 82 -15.97 -14.72 -6.46
N LEU A 83 -15.02 -15.35 -5.76
CA LEU A 83 -13.71 -14.74 -5.50
C LEU A 83 -12.84 -14.74 -6.75
N ARG A 84 -12.82 -15.84 -7.51
CA ARG A 84 -12.14 -15.91 -8.81
C ARG A 84 -12.68 -14.87 -9.80
N ARG A 85 -14.00 -14.69 -9.84
CA ARG A 85 -14.64 -13.66 -10.66
C ARG A 85 -14.19 -12.26 -10.27
N ARG A 86 -14.26 -11.91 -8.98
CA ARG A 86 -13.78 -10.61 -8.49
C ARG A 86 -12.32 -10.36 -8.84
N LEU A 87 -11.44 -11.37 -8.71
CA LEU A 87 -10.04 -11.23 -9.09
C LEU A 87 -9.86 -10.97 -10.60
N ARG A 88 -10.64 -11.64 -11.46
CA ARG A 88 -10.64 -11.38 -12.91
C ARG A 88 -11.11 -9.96 -13.20
N ASP A 89 -12.18 -9.51 -12.57
CA ASP A 89 -12.74 -8.17 -12.77
C ASP A 89 -11.74 -7.07 -12.36
N VAL A 90 -11.08 -7.24 -11.20
CA VAL A 90 -10.03 -6.33 -10.74
C VAL A 90 -8.85 -6.29 -11.71
N ARG A 91 -8.40 -7.45 -12.21
CA ARG A 91 -7.32 -7.52 -13.20
C ARG A 91 -7.68 -6.80 -14.49
N LEU A 92 -8.89 -6.99 -14.99
CA LEU A 92 -9.37 -6.29 -16.19
C LEU A 92 -9.43 -4.78 -15.97
N CYS A 93 -9.95 -4.33 -14.82
CA CYS A 93 -9.98 -2.91 -14.47
C CYS A 93 -8.57 -2.30 -14.46
N LEU A 94 -7.61 -2.98 -13.82
CA LEU A 94 -6.21 -2.53 -13.79
C LEU A 94 -5.58 -2.45 -15.19
N LEU A 95 -5.85 -3.40 -16.07
CA LEU A 95 -5.37 -3.37 -17.46
C LEU A 95 -5.96 -2.18 -18.24
N VAL A 96 -7.24 -1.89 -18.07
CA VAL A 96 -7.90 -0.75 -18.72
C VAL A 96 -7.30 0.57 -18.24
N VAL A 97 -7.17 0.74 -16.92
CA VAL A 97 -6.56 1.95 -16.33
C VAL A 97 -5.10 2.10 -16.77
N GLY A 98 -4.32 1.01 -16.77
CA GLY A 98 -2.94 1.03 -17.22
C GLY A 98 -2.78 1.42 -18.69
N ARG A 99 -3.68 0.95 -19.57
CA ARG A 99 -3.71 1.34 -20.98
C ARG A 99 -4.01 2.82 -21.17
N GLU A 100 -4.97 3.35 -20.44
CA GLU A 100 -5.33 4.78 -20.52
C GLU A 100 -4.19 5.66 -20.02
N LEU A 101 -3.54 5.28 -18.91
CA LEU A 101 -2.35 5.96 -18.42
C LEU A 101 -1.22 5.98 -19.46
N ALA A 102 -0.94 4.84 -20.09
CA ALA A 102 0.07 4.75 -21.14
C ALA A 102 -0.24 5.66 -22.35
N ARG A 103 -1.53 5.76 -22.72
CA ARG A 103 -1.98 6.67 -23.78
C ARG A 103 -1.73 8.13 -23.41
N GLN A 104 -2.07 8.53 -22.19
CA GLN A 104 -1.84 9.90 -21.70
C GLN A 104 -0.35 10.23 -21.67
N GLN A 105 0.49 9.30 -21.22
CA GLN A 105 1.96 9.45 -21.23
C GLN A 105 2.51 9.60 -22.65
N ALA A 106 2.02 8.82 -23.62
CA ALA A 106 2.44 8.93 -25.01
C ALA A 106 2.08 10.30 -25.62
N LEU A 107 0.89 10.82 -25.32
CA LEU A 107 0.48 12.16 -25.75
C LEU A 107 1.36 13.25 -25.12
N ALA A 108 1.65 13.14 -23.83
CA ALA A 108 2.53 14.09 -23.13
C ALA A 108 3.95 14.08 -23.72
N ALA A 109 4.51 12.90 -23.99
CA ALA A 109 5.81 12.74 -24.64
C ALA A 109 5.82 13.36 -26.05
N ALA A 110 4.79 13.11 -26.86
CA ALA A 110 4.67 13.68 -28.20
C ALA A 110 4.65 15.23 -28.17
N LEU A 111 3.92 15.83 -27.23
CA LEU A 111 3.90 17.29 -27.04
C LEU A 111 5.27 17.81 -26.60
N ALA A 112 5.96 17.11 -25.68
CA ALA A 112 7.30 17.48 -25.25
C ALA A 112 8.30 17.46 -26.42
N HIS A 113 8.28 16.43 -27.26
CA HIS A 113 9.10 16.36 -28.46
C HIS A 113 8.81 17.51 -29.43
N ARG A 114 7.53 17.84 -29.65
CA ARG A 114 7.15 18.96 -30.51
C ARG A 114 7.68 20.30 -29.98
N ARG A 115 7.58 20.53 -28.68
CA ARG A 115 8.11 21.75 -28.03
C ARG A 115 9.63 21.82 -28.16
N ALA A 116 10.33 20.72 -27.89
CA ALA A 116 11.78 20.64 -28.04
C ALA A 116 12.23 20.91 -29.48
N GLY A 117 11.56 20.32 -30.47
CA GLY A 117 11.82 20.58 -31.90
C GLY A 117 11.61 22.05 -32.26
N ARG A 118 10.53 22.67 -31.77
CA ARG A 118 10.25 24.08 -32.02
C ARG A 118 11.29 25.01 -31.38
N ALA A 119 11.71 24.71 -30.16
CA ALA A 119 12.79 25.45 -29.49
C ALA A 119 14.12 25.36 -30.25
N ARG A 120 14.46 24.18 -30.79
CA ARG A 120 15.67 24.00 -31.63
C ARG A 120 15.64 24.85 -32.90
N LEU A 121 14.49 24.94 -33.56
CA LEU A 121 14.34 25.78 -34.75
C LEU A 121 14.47 27.27 -34.44
N GLN A 122 13.98 27.70 -33.27
CA GLN A 122 14.11 29.10 -32.83
C GLN A 122 15.54 29.46 -32.40
N ALA A 123 16.29 28.49 -31.86
CA ALA A 123 17.67 28.68 -31.45
C ALA A 123 18.68 28.52 -32.61
N ALA A 124 18.24 28.10 -33.80
CA ALA A 124 19.14 27.93 -34.94
C ALA A 124 19.69 29.30 -35.37
N PRO A 125 21.02 29.44 -35.54
CA PRO A 125 21.60 30.70 -35.99
C PRO A 125 21.00 31.08 -37.35
N PRO A 126 20.78 32.38 -37.62
CA PRO A 126 20.30 32.83 -38.91
C PRO A 126 21.23 32.30 -40.00
N ARG A 127 20.66 31.74 -41.07
CA ARG A 127 21.45 31.25 -42.18
C ARG A 127 22.33 32.39 -42.70
N PRO A 128 23.62 32.15 -42.99
CA PRO A 128 24.45 33.17 -43.59
C PRO A 128 23.78 33.62 -44.88
N SER A 129 23.56 34.93 -45.02
CA SER A 129 22.97 35.51 -46.23
C SER A 129 23.84 35.10 -47.42
N PRO A 130 23.24 34.69 -48.55
CA PRO A 130 24.00 34.38 -49.75
C PRO A 130 24.84 35.61 -50.13
N PRO A 131 26.08 35.42 -50.59
CA PRO A 131 26.93 36.53 -50.99
C PRO A 131 26.18 37.37 -52.04
N LYS A 132 26.11 38.69 -51.81
CA LYS A 132 25.49 39.63 -52.75
C LYS A 132 26.16 39.41 -54.13
N PRO A 133 25.40 39.12 -55.20
CA PRO A 133 26.01 38.91 -56.50
C PRO A 133 26.80 40.17 -56.90
N PRO A 134 27.98 40.00 -57.51
CA PRO A 134 28.79 41.13 -57.94
C PRO A 134 27.93 42.01 -58.85
N THR A 135 27.75 43.26 -58.45
CA THR A 135 27.05 44.25 -59.27
C THR A 135 28.00 44.57 -60.42
N THR A 136 27.87 43.86 -61.53
CA THR A 136 28.61 44.17 -62.75
C THR A 136 28.19 45.57 -63.19
N PRO A 137 29.09 46.58 -63.20
CA PRO A 137 28.75 47.89 -63.72
C PRO A 137 28.49 47.74 -65.22
N ALA A 138 27.22 47.91 -65.61
CA ALA A 138 26.84 47.98 -67.00
C ALA A 138 27.42 49.26 -67.61
N GLY A 139 28.34 49.08 -68.57
CA GLY A 139 28.55 49.94 -69.73
C GLY A 139 28.70 51.44 -69.48
N GLY A 140 29.94 51.90 -69.36
CA GLY A 140 30.34 53.23 -69.80
C GLY A 140 30.97 53.13 -71.18
N THR A 141 30.16 53.20 -72.25
CA THR A 141 30.64 53.47 -73.60
C THR A 141 30.55 54.98 -73.82
N SER A 142 31.70 55.64 -73.90
CA SER A 142 31.88 56.97 -74.48
C SER A 142 32.63 56.83 -75.79
#